data_AF-A0A9W9DGJ5-F1
#
_entry.id   AF-A0A9W9DGJ5-F1
#
_cell.length_a   1.000
_cell.length_b   1.000
_cell.length_c   1.000
_cell.angle_alpha   90.00
_cell.angle_beta   90.00
_cell.angle_gamma   90.00
#
_symmetry.space_group_name_H-M   'P 1'
#
loop_
_entity.id
_entity.type
_entity.pdbx_description
1 polymer ?
#
loop_
_entity_poly.entity_id
_entity_poly.type
_entity_poly.pdbx_seq_one_letter_code
_entity_poly.pdbx_strand_id
1 'polypeptide(L)' 'DYIPRPPTAYILFRSSFLKSQVAGVETNRSALAQLAGLTWRSLPKEEQTVWYAKAEAALVDHKRKFPQYNY' A
#
# COMPACT_ATOMS: atom_id res chain seq x y z
N ASP A 1 6.31 -18.98 14.08
CA ASP A 1 6.62 -17.86 13.19
C ASP A 1 5.39 -17.46 12.39
N TYR A 2 5.03 -16.17 12.37
CA TYR A 2 3.90 -15.65 11.59
C TYR A 2 4.45 -14.91 10.37
N ILE A 3 4.06 -15.37 9.18
CA ILE A 3 4.44 -14.73 7.91
C ILE A 3 3.32 -13.73 7.52
N PRO A 4 3.59 -12.42 7.49
CA PRO A 4 2.58 -11.42 7.15
C PRO A 4 2.22 -11.50 5.66
N ARG A 5 0.96 -11.20 5.34
CA ARG A 5 0.48 -11.20 3.96
C ARG A 5 1.22 -10.14 3.12
N PRO A 6 1.50 -10.44 1.83
CA PRO A 6 2.05 -9.44 0.93
C PRO A 6 1.07 -8.26 0.78
N PRO A 7 1.57 -7.01 0.78
CA PRO A 7 0.72 -5.82 0.73
C PRO A 7 0.06 -5.66 -0.64
N THR A 8 -1.21 -5.25 -0.65
CA THR A 8 -1.93 -4.89 -1.88
C THR A 8 -1.52 -3.49 -2.37
N ALA A 9 -1.91 -3.14 -3.60
CA ALA A 9 -1.63 -1.85 -4.21
C ALA A 9 -2.09 -0.67 -3.33
N TYR A 10 -3.31 -0.76 -2.77
CA TYR A 10 -3.84 0.27 -1.87
C TYR A 10 -3.04 0.38 -0.56
N ILE A 11 -2.57 -0.73 0.02
CA ILE A 11 -1.76 -0.71 1.24
C ILE A 11 -0.44 0.02 0.99
N LEU A 12 0.23 -0.29 -0.13
CA LEU A 12 1.45 0.40 -0.54
C LEU A 12 1.22 1.90 -0.77
N PHE A 13 0.16 2.25 -1.50
CA PHE A 13 -0.23 3.63 -1.74
C PHE A 13 -0.49 4.37 -0.43
N ARG A 14 -1.36 3.83 0.43
CA ARG A 14 -1.74 4.46 1.71
C ARG A 14 -0.52 4.69 2.60
N SER A 15 0.38 3.71 2.71
CA SER A 15 1.61 3.86 3.48
C SER A 15 2.51 4.96 2.92
N SER A 16 2.63 5.07 1.60
CA SER A 16 3.40 6.15 0.95
C SER A 16 2.73 7.52 1.12
N PHE A 17 1.42 7.58 0.94
CA PHE A 17 0.62 8.80 1.08
C PHE A 17 0.72 9.35 2.50
N LEU A 18 0.56 8.49 3.51
CA LEU A 18 0.71 8.88 4.92
C LEU A 18 2.13 9.36 5.23
N LYS A 19 3.17 8.68 4.74
CA LYS A 19 4.56 9.14 4.93
C LYS A 19 4.81 10.54 4.34
N SER A 20 4.19 10.86 3.20
CA SER A 20 4.30 12.19 2.58
C SER A 20 3.65 13.30 3.40
N GLN A 21 2.66 13.00 4.25
CA GLN A 21 1.86 13.99 4.99
C GLN A 21 2.31 14.16 6.45
N VAL A 22 3.10 13.22 7.00
CA VAL A 22 3.61 13.26 8.38
C VAL A 22 4.77 14.25 8.55
N ALA A 23 5.26 14.87 7.47
CA ALA A 23 6.39 15.80 7.49
C ALA A 23 6.10 17.19 8.11
N GLY A 24 4.97 17.43 8.79
CA GLY A 24 4.74 18.76 9.36
C GLY A 24 3.58 18.98 10.32
N VAL A 25 2.60 18.09 10.46
CA VAL A 25 1.44 18.34 11.34
C VAL A 25 0.97 17.03 11.99
N GLU A 26 0.66 17.09 13.28
CA GLU A 26 -0.11 16.09 14.05
C GLU A 26 -1.56 16.04 13.54
N THR A 27 -1.72 15.81 12.24
CA THR A 27 -3.01 15.77 11.58
C THR A 27 -3.66 14.45 11.92
N ASN A 28 -4.94 14.51 12.32
CA ASN A 28 -5.74 13.36 12.71
C ASN A 28 -5.53 12.18 11.75
N ARG A 29 -4.87 11.12 12.23
CA ARG A 29 -4.54 9.92 11.44
C ARG A 29 -5.77 9.26 10.82
N SER A 30 -6.94 9.39 11.45
CA SER A 30 -8.21 8.90 10.92
C SER A 30 -8.64 9.69 9.69
N ALA A 31 -8.57 11.03 9.75
CA ALA A 31 -8.88 11.90 8.62
C ALA A 31 -7.92 11.67 7.44
N LEU A 32 -6.63 11.49 7.71
CA LEU A 32 -5.65 11.15 6.66
C LEU A 32 -5.93 9.79 6.00
N ALA A 33 -6.39 8.81 6.77
CA ALA A 33 -6.76 7.51 6.23
C ALA A 33 -8.02 7.58 5.34
N GLN A 34 -9.01 8.39 5.73
CA GLN A 34 -10.19 8.67 4.92
C GLN A 34 -9.80 9.38 3.61
N LEU A 35 -8.95 10.41 3.70
CA LEU A 35 -8.45 11.13 2.54
C LEU A 35 -7.70 10.20 1.58
N ALA A 36 -6.82 9.34 2.09
CA ALA A 36 -6.12 8.37 1.26
C ALA A 36 -7.09 7.45 0.49
N GLY A 37 -8.19 7.03 1.11
CA GLY A 37 -9.24 6.25 0.45
C GLY A 37 -9.94 7.02 -0.67
N LEU A 38 -10.22 8.31 -0.46
CA LEU A 38 -10.81 9.18 -1.48
C LEU A 38 -9.83 9.44 -2.63
N THR A 39 -8.58 9.82 -2.31
CA THR A 39 -7.52 10.07 -3.29
C THR A 39 -7.24 8.83 -4.13
N TRP A 40 -7.19 7.63 -3.53
CA TRP A 40 -7.00 6.38 -4.26
C TRP A 40 -8.10 6.15 -5.32
N ARG A 41 -9.36 6.41 -4.97
CA ARG A 41 -10.49 6.26 -5.89
C ARG A 41 -10.48 7.28 -7.02
N SER A 42 -9.96 8.47 -6.75
CA SER A 42 -9.84 9.55 -7.74
C SER A 42 -8.54 9.49 -8.55
N LEU A 43 -7.61 8.60 -8.22
CA LEU A 43 -6.31 8.49 -8.86
C LEU A 43 -6.47 8.00 -10.31
N PRO A 44 -5.80 8.61 -11.30
CA PRO A 44 -5.80 8.13 -12.68
C PRO A 44 -5.38 6.66 -12.77
N LYS A 45 -5.87 5.95 -13.79
CA LYS A 45 -5.57 4.52 -13.96
C LYS A 45 -4.08 4.30 -14.12
N GLU A 46 -3.39 5.16 -14.87
CA GLU A 46 -1.94 5.07 -15.07
C GLU A 46 -1.17 5.14 -13.74
N GLU A 47 -1.58 6.04 -12.84
CA GLU A 47 -0.96 6.14 -11.52
C GLU A 47 -1.29 4.93 -10.64
N GLN A 48 -2.52 4.40 -10.72
CA GLN A 48 -2.88 3.17 -10.01
C GLN A 48 -2.06 1.98 -10.51
N THR A 49 -1.81 1.90 -11.81
CA THR A 49 -1.00 0.84 -12.44
C THR A 49 0.39 0.76 -11.81
N VAL A 50 1.02 1.88 -11.46
CA VAL A 50 2.32 1.88 -10.76
C VAL A 50 2.22 1.16 -9.41
N TRP A 51 1.13 1.35 -8.67
CA TRP A 51 0.92 0.68 -7.38
C TRP A 51 0.56 -0.78 -7.53
N TYR A 52 -0.21 -1.14 -8.57
CA TYR A 52 -0.48 -2.53 -8.91
C TYR A 52 0.79 -3.29 -9.29
N ALA A 53 1.67 -2.69 -10.11
CA ALA A 53 2.96 -3.27 -10.46
C ALA A 53 3.85 -3.49 -9.22
N LYS A 54 3.88 -2.52 -8.29
CA LYS A 54 4.60 -2.67 -7.01
C LYS A 54 4.02 -3.79 -6.15
N ALA A 55 2.71 -3.94 -6.10
CA ALA A 55 2.05 -5.00 -5.34
C ALA A 55 2.32 -6.38 -5.94
N GLU A 56 2.32 -6.49 -7.28
CA GLU A 56 2.71 -7.71 -7.98
C GLU A 56 4.15 -8.10 -7.68
N ALA A 57 5.09 -7.14 -7.76
CA ALA A 57 6.48 -7.37 -7.41
C ALA A 57 6.64 -7.84 -5.94
N ALA A 58 5.89 -7.24 -5.00
CA ALA A 58 5.90 -7.65 -3.60
C ALA A 58 5.32 -9.06 -3.41
N LEU A 59 4.28 -9.43 -4.16
CA LEU A 59 3.72 -10.79 -4.15
C LEU A 59 4.71 -11.82 -4.70
N VAL A 60 5.41 -11.49 -5.78
CA VAL A 60 6.44 -12.35 -6.38
C VAL A 60 7.60 -12.55 -5.41
N ASP A 61 8.11 -11.47 -4.81
CA ASP A 61 9.17 -11.53 -3.80
C ASP A 61 8.74 -12.34 -2.57
N HIS A 62 7.50 -12.16 -2.10
CA HIS A 62 6.94 -12.94 -1.00
C HIS A 62 6.87 -14.43 -1.32
N LYS A 63 6.39 -14.81 -2.51
CA LYS A 63 6.35 -16.22 -2.96
C LYS A 63 7.76 -16.82 -3.06
N ARG A 64 8.74 -16.03 -3.51
CA ARG A 64 10.14 -16.47 -3.58
C ARG A 64 10.74 -16.69 -2.18
N LYS A 65 10.47 -15.78 -1.24
CA LYS A 65 10.99 -15.85 0.14
C LYS A 65 10.29 -16.92 0.97
N PHE A 66 9.00 -17.14 0.72
CA PHE A 66 8.18 -18.08 1.45
C PHE A 66 7.47 -19.06 0.49
N PRO A 67 8.21 -19.99 -0.13
CA PRO A 67 7.66 -20.90 -1.13
C PRO A 67 6.63 -21.90 -0.55
N GLN A 68 6.67 -22.13 0.76
CA GLN A 68 5.70 -22.98 1.47
C GLN A 68 4.52 -22.18 2.06
N TYR A 69 4.47 -20.87 1.84
CA TYR A 69 3.39 -20.04 2.36
C TYR A 69 2.09 -20.34 1.63
N ASN A 70 1.07 -20.71 2.40
CA ASN A 70 -0.29 -20.92 1.92
C ASN A 70 -1.26 -20.06 2.76
N TYR A 71 -2.28 -19.52 2.10
CA TYR A 71 -3.18 -18.48 2.63
C TYR A 71 -4.17 -18.98 3.68
#